data_AF-A0A4Q7G2W3-F1
#
_entry.id   AF-A0A4Q7G2W3-F1
#
_cell.length_a   1.000
_cell.length_b   1.000
_cell.length_c   1.000
_cell.angle_alpha   90.00
_cell.angle_beta   90.00
_cell.angle_gamma   90.00
#
_symmetry.space_group_name_H-M   'P 1'
#
loop_
_entity.id
_entity.type
_entity.pdbx_description
1 polymer ?
#
loop_
_entity_poly.entity_id
_entity_poly.type
_entity_poly.pdbx_seq_one_letter_code
_entity_poly.pdbx_strand_id
1 'polypeptide(L)'
;MTTNFDLYLHHGRKSVDEDMNDWGSRGPVLKEVIGIHQTYGSPINVYFANRAAMLAAQQLTGWDIWDDRSLTMRWKDDLVEVISNGEAVFFGDWGLIAAHR
;
A
#
# COMPACT_ATOMS: atom_id res chain seq x y z
N MET A 1 10.16 -1.34 -22.86
CA MET A 1 8.93 -1.00 -22.10
C MET A 1 9.21 -1.36 -20.65
N THR A 2 8.99 -0.44 -19.72
CA THR A 2 9.02 -0.77 -18.29
C THR A 2 7.76 -1.56 -17.98
N THR A 3 7.90 -2.70 -17.30
CA THR A 3 6.76 -3.43 -16.75
C THR A 3 6.26 -2.66 -15.54
N ASN A 4 4.97 -2.33 -15.54
CA ASN A 4 4.29 -1.75 -14.39
C ASN A 4 3.56 -2.86 -13.64
N PHE A 5 3.42 -2.65 -12.34
CA PHE A 5 2.71 -3.49 -11.41
C PHE A 5 1.59 -2.68 -10.75
N ASP A 6 0.61 -3.40 -10.25
CA ASP A 6 -0.41 -2.90 -9.36
C ASP A 6 -0.17 -3.49 -7.96
N LEU A 7 -0.25 -2.65 -6.93
CA LEU A 7 -0.21 -3.09 -5.55
C LEU A 7 -1.63 -3.15 -4.98
N TYR A 8 -2.01 -4.33 -4.53
CA TYR A 8 -3.31 -4.61 -3.94
C TYR A 8 -3.20 -4.72 -2.42
N LEU A 9 -4.24 -4.27 -1.72
CA LEU A 9 -4.42 -4.44 -0.28
C LEU A 9 -5.71 -5.22 -0.02
N HIS A 10 -5.63 -6.26 0.80
CA HIS A 10 -6.69 -7.22 1.08
C HIS A 10 -6.81 -7.50 2.58
N HIS A 11 -7.88 -8.19 3.00
CA HIS A 11 -8.15 -8.49 4.41
C HIS A 11 -8.24 -7.23 5.28
N GLY A 12 -9.04 -6.27 4.81
CA GLY A 12 -9.20 -4.97 5.42
C GLY A 12 -10.13 -4.97 6.63
N ARG A 13 -9.68 -4.38 7.73
CA ARG A 13 -10.34 -4.28 9.04
C ARG A 13 -10.23 -2.87 9.64
N LYS A 14 -11.14 -2.52 10.55
CA LYS A 14 -11.25 -1.19 11.19
C LYS A 14 -10.36 -1.04 12.42
N SER A 15 -9.98 -2.15 13.05
CA SER A 15 -9.03 -2.16 14.16
C SER A 15 -8.09 -3.35 14.06
N VAL A 16 -6.89 -3.22 14.62
CA VAL A 16 -5.90 -4.29 14.65
C VAL A 16 -6.41 -5.57 15.33
N ASP A 17 -7.24 -5.40 16.36
CA ASP A 17 -7.82 -6.50 17.16
C ASP A 17 -9.17 -7.01 16.63
N GLU A 18 -9.61 -6.57 15.45
CA GLU A 18 -10.89 -7.03 14.89
C GLU A 18 -10.81 -8.52 14.52
N ASP A 19 -11.62 -9.34 15.19
CA ASP A 19 -11.78 -10.75 14.86
C ASP A 19 -12.63 -10.90 13.58
N MET A 20 -12.00 -11.38 12.51
CA MET A 20 -12.61 -11.43 11.18
C MET A 20 -13.14 -12.83 10.88
N ASN A 21 -14.46 -12.91 10.71
CA ASN A 21 -15.14 -14.15 10.30
C ASN A 21 -15.17 -14.33 8.77
N ASP A 22 -14.75 -13.33 7.98
CA ASP A 22 -14.70 -13.33 6.52
C ASP A 22 -13.42 -12.67 5.98
N TRP A 23 -13.35 -12.41 4.67
CA TRP A 23 -12.18 -11.79 4.00
C TRP A 23 -12.08 -10.27 4.18
N GLY A 24 -13.02 -9.63 4.87
CA GLY A 24 -13.06 -8.19 5.10
C GLY A 24 -13.17 -7.33 3.85
N SER A 25 -12.73 -6.08 4.00
CA SER A 25 -12.79 -5.07 2.94
C SER A 25 -11.59 -5.14 2.00
N ARG A 26 -11.80 -4.72 0.74
CA ARG A 26 -10.71 -4.47 -0.22
C ARG A 26 -10.19 -3.05 -0.05
N GLY A 27 -8.86 -2.91 -0.03
CA GLY A 27 -8.22 -1.61 0.01
C GLY A 27 -8.06 -0.97 -1.38
N PRO A 28 -7.47 0.24 -1.43
CA PRO A 28 -7.14 0.88 -2.69
C PRO A 28 -6.13 0.05 -3.49
N VAL A 29 -6.24 0.12 -4.82
CA VAL A 29 -5.23 -0.46 -5.73
C VAL A 29 -4.28 0.65 -6.16
N LEU A 30 -3.00 0.51 -5.84
CA LEU A 30 -1.98 1.48 -6.24
C LEU A 30 -1.45 1.12 -7.61
N LYS A 31 -1.58 2.04 -8.56
CA LYS A 31 -1.21 1.85 -9.98
C LYS A 31 0.19 2.38 -10.25
N GLU A 32 0.74 1.98 -11.39
CA GLU A 32 2.03 2.48 -11.89
C GLU A 32 3.19 2.22 -10.91
N VAL A 33 3.11 1.14 -10.13
CA VAL A 33 4.18 0.69 -9.25
C VAL A 33 5.25 0.02 -10.13
N ILE A 34 6.51 0.38 -9.93
CA ILE A 34 7.64 -0.16 -10.71
C ILE A 34 8.55 -1.05 -9.88
N GLY A 35 8.35 -1.08 -8.56
CA GLY A 35 9.09 -1.96 -7.67
C GLY A 35 8.86 -1.67 -6.20
N ILE A 36 9.42 -2.52 -5.37
CA ILE A 36 9.47 -2.37 -3.92
C ILE A 36 10.92 -2.59 -3.45
N HIS A 37 11.28 -1.97 -2.34
CA HIS A 37 12.58 -2.16 -1.70
C HIS A 37 12.39 -2.25 -0.19
N GLN A 38 13.13 -3.15 0.44
CA GLN A 38 13.19 -3.24 1.89
C GLN A 38 14.63 -3.51 2.31
N THR A 39 15.10 -2.75 3.29
CA THR A 39 16.33 -3.04 4.02
C THR A 39 15.95 -3.63 5.37
N TYR A 40 16.60 -4.70 5.80
CA TYR A 40 16.47 -5.38 7.10
C TYR A 40 15.61 -4.65 8.15
N GLY A 41 14.45 -5.19 8.51
CA GLY A 41 13.58 -4.67 9.56
C GLY A 41 13.02 -3.26 9.33
N SER A 42 13.42 -2.57 8.26
CA SER A 42 12.87 -1.29 7.86
C SER A 42 11.53 -1.49 7.16
N PRO A 43 10.65 -0.47 7.18
CA PRO A 43 9.43 -0.50 6.40
C PRO A 43 9.72 -0.63 4.89
N ILE A 44 8.74 -1.14 4.15
CA ILE A 44 8.83 -1.33 2.70
C ILE A 44 8.67 0.01 2.00
N ASN A 45 9.57 0.34 1.09
CA ASN A 45 9.44 1.48 0.19
C ASN A 45 8.86 1.02 -1.15
N VAL A 46 7.79 1.67 -1.61
CA VAL A 46 7.11 1.41 -2.88
C VAL A 46 7.50 2.48 -3.88
N TYR A 47 7.99 2.07 -5.05
CA TYR A 47 8.48 2.97 -6.10
C TYR A 47 7.47 3.07 -7.23
N PHE A 48 7.26 4.28 -7.72
CA PHE A 48 6.29 4.60 -8.76
C PHE A 48 6.96 5.07 -10.05
N ALA A 49 6.30 4.82 -11.18
CA ALA A 49 6.81 5.20 -12.50
C ALA A 49 7.07 6.72 -12.59
N ASN A 50 6.22 7.51 -11.96
CA ASN A 50 6.29 8.97 -11.96
C ASN A 50 5.72 9.56 -10.66
N ARG A 51 6.03 10.85 -10.42
CA ARG A 51 5.62 11.60 -9.23
C ARG A 51 4.09 11.72 -9.09
N ALA A 52 3.36 11.84 -10.19
CA ALA A 52 1.90 11.95 -10.14
C ALA A 52 1.25 10.66 -9.62
N ALA A 53 1.73 9.50 -10.06
CA ALA A 53 1.29 8.20 -9.54
C ALA A 53 1.61 8.04 -8.04
N MET A 54 2.80 8.46 -7.62
CA MET A 54 3.19 8.49 -6.21
C MET A 54 2.23 9.35 -5.37
N LEU A 55 1.93 10.58 -5.82
CA LEU A 55 1.02 11.49 -5.10
C LEU A 55 -0.42 10.96 -5.06
N ALA A 56 -0.90 10.33 -6.12
CA ALA A 56 -2.20 9.67 -6.12
C ALA A 56 -2.26 8.52 -5.11
N ALA A 57 -1.21 7.69 -5.05
CA ALA A 57 -1.10 6.63 -4.06
C ALA A 57 -1.00 7.19 -2.63
N GLN A 58 -0.28 8.31 -2.43
CA GLN A 58 -0.17 8.97 -1.13
C GLN A 58 -1.54 9.45 -0.63
N GLN A 59 -2.34 10.05 -1.50
CA GLN A 59 -3.69 10.50 -1.14
C GLN A 59 -4.61 9.35 -0.74
N LEU A 60 -4.45 8.17 -1.35
CA LEU A 60 -5.24 6.98 -1.04
C LEU A 60 -4.81 6.28 0.24
N THR A 61 -3.53 6.40 0.62
CA THR A 61 -2.93 5.59 1.70
C THR A 61 -2.55 6.39 2.94
N GLY A 62 -2.25 7.68 2.79
CA GLY A 62 -1.62 8.48 3.83
C GLY A 62 -0.17 8.08 4.15
N TRP A 63 0.48 7.26 3.31
CA TRP A 63 1.86 6.83 3.51
C TRP A 63 2.86 7.98 3.38
N ASP A 64 4.03 7.81 4.00
CA ASP A 64 5.05 8.85 4.06
C ASP A 64 5.84 8.93 2.75
N ILE A 65 6.18 10.15 2.32
CA ILE A 65 7.07 10.35 1.17
C ILE A 65 8.49 10.01 1.62
N TRP A 66 9.10 9.03 0.94
CA TRP A 66 10.50 8.67 1.15
C TRP A 66 11.43 9.46 0.23
N ASP A 67 11.04 9.62 -1.04
CA ASP A 67 11.80 10.34 -2.08
C ASP A 67 10.83 10.78 -3.19
N ASP A 68 11.33 11.44 -4.25
CA ASP A 68 10.55 12.04 -5.34
C ASP A 68 9.53 11.09 -6.02
N ARG A 69 9.80 9.77 -5.97
CA ARG A 69 8.94 8.75 -6.61
C ARG A 69 8.70 7.53 -5.73
N SER A 70 8.78 7.66 -4.41
CA SER A 70 8.52 6.53 -3.51
C SER A 70 7.83 6.90 -2.21
N LEU A 71 7.02 5.97 -1.73
CA LEU A 71 6.34 6.04 -0.44
C LEU A 71 6.83 4.94 0.49
N THR A 72 6.93 5.24 1.78
CA THR A 72 7.14 4.25 2.83
C THR A 72 5.79 3.69 3.28
N MET A 73 5.57 2.41 3.02
CA MET A 73 4.39 1.67 3.48
C MET A 73 4.32 1.71 5.00
N ARG A 74 3.18 2.14 5.55
CA ARG A 74 2.96 2.18 6.99
C ARG A 74 2.46 0.85 7.52
N TRP A 75 2.90 0.54 8.73
CA TRP A 75 2.59 -0.70 9.41
C TRP A 75 2.10 -0.40 10.82
N LYS A 76 1.11 -1.17 11.25
CA LYS A 76 0.67 -1.25 12.64
C LYS A 76 0.63 -2.73 13.00
N ASP A 77 1.51 -3.13 13.92
CA ASP A 77 1.77 -4.53 14.24
C ASP A 77 2.17 -5.32 12.98
N ASP A 78 1.40 -6.31 12.57
CA ASP A 78 1.62 -7.08 11.34
C ASP A 78 0.77 -6.60 10.15
N LEU A 79 0.07 -5.47 10.28
CA LEU A 79 -0.91 -4.99 9.31
C LEU A 79 -0.45 -3.75 8.57
N VAL A 80 -0.79 -3.67 7.29
CA VAL A 80 -0.57 -2.46 6.49
C VAL A 80 -1.62 -1.42 6.88
N GLU A 81 -1.17 -0.25 7.33
CA GLU A 81 -2.05 0.86 7.74
C GLU A 81 -2.29 1.81 6.58
N VAL A 82 -3.55 2.21 6.39
CA VAL A 82 -3.98 3.26 5.46
C VAL A 82 -4.83 4.27 6.20
N ILE A 83 -4.56 5.56 6.00
CA ILE A 83 -5.42 6.64 6.48
C ILE A 83 -6.40 7.02 5.38
N SER A 84 -7.66 6.62 5.54
CA SER A 84 -8.76 6.91 4.62
C SER A 84 -9.78 7.80 5.31
N ASN A 85 -10.05 8.99 4.76
CA ASN A 85 -11.01 9.96 5.32
C ASN A 85 -10.76 10.34 6.79
N GLY A 86 -9.50 10.33 7.23
CA GLY A 86 -9.12 10.65 8.61
C GLY A 86 -9.22 9.48 9.59
N GLU A 87 -9.61 8.29 9.13
CA GLU A 87 -9.65 7.07 9.93
C GLU A 87 -8.61 6.05 9.43
N ALA A 88 -8.01 5.31 10.35
CA ALA A 88 -7.09 4.22 10.01
C ALA A 88 -7.87 2.97 9.61
N VAL A 89 -7.43 2.33 8.53
CA VAL A 89 -7.88 1.02 8.07
C VAL A 89 -6.66 0.12 7.93
N PHE A 90 -6.78 -1.12 8.36
CA PHE A 90 -5.66 -2.05 8.45
C PHE A 90 -5.87 -3.23 7.50
N PHE A 91 -4.82 -3.67 6.81
CA PHE A 91 -4.89 -4.74 5.82
C PHE A 91 -3.91 -5.86 6.20
N GLY A 92 -4.42 -7.10 6.24
CA GLY A 92 -3.59 -8.28 6.56
C GLY A 92 -2.71 -8.72 5.40
N ASP A 93 -3.16 -8.47 4.17
CA ASP A 93 -2.55 -9.01 2.97
C ASP A 93 -2.29 -7.91 1.96
N TRP A 94 -1.17 -8.02 1.25
CA TRP A 94 -0.85 -7.14 0.15
C TRP A 94 -0.07 -7.90 -0.93
N GLY A 95 -0.17 -7.44 -2.17
CA GLY A 95 0.46 -8.13 -3.29
C GLY A 95 0.82 -7.19 -4.43
N LEU A 96 2.03 -7.37 -4.96
CA LEU A 96 2.50 -6.69 -6.18
C LEU A 96 2.27 -7.60 -7.39
N ILE A 97 1.32 -7.24 -8.24
CA ILE A 97 0.87 -8.09 -9.36
C ILE A 97 1.16 -7.36 -10.68
N ALA A 98 1.61 -8.09 -11.69
CA ALA A 98 1.81 -7.50 -13.02
C ALA A 98 0.50 -6.89 -13.52
N ALA A 99 0.55 -5.63 -13.96
CA ALA A 99 -0.65 -4.95 -14.43
C ALA A 99 -1.21 -5.68 -15.67
N HIS A 100 -2.47 -6.11 -15.60
CA HIS A 100 -3.18 -6.61 -16.78
C HIS A 100 -3.44 -5.41 -17.71
N ARG A 101 -2.85 -5.44 -18.91
CA ARG A 101 -3.11 -4.46 -19.97
C ARG A 101 -4.27 -4.92 -20.86
#